data_AF-A0A7W8JKA1-F1
#
_entry.id   AF-A0A7W8JKA1-F1
#
_cell.length_a   1.000
_cell.length_b   1.000
_cell.length_c   1.000
_cell.angle_alpha   90.00
_cell.angle_beta   90.00
_cell.angle_gamma   90.00
#
_symmetry.space_group_name_H-M   'P 1'
#
loop_
_entity.id
_entity.type
_entity.pdbx_description
1 polymer ?
#
loop_
_entity_poly.entity_id
_entity_poly.type
_entity_poly.pdbx_seq_one_letter_code
_entity_poly.pdbx_strand_id
1 'polypeptide(L)' 'MHKLLARIALALAVALPALALAGTPVNINKADAATIAKSLDGIGQSKADAIVAWRDTNGFHMPYIS' A
#
# COMPACT_ATOMS: atom_id res chain seq x y z
N MET A 1 -25.26 -22.13 -23.25
CA MET A 1 -25.35 -21.19 -22.12
C MET A 1 -24.48 -21.59 -20.92
N HIS A 2 -24.50 -22.84 -20.44
CA HIS A 2 -23.65 -23.30 -19.32
C HIS A 2 -22.14 -23.05 -19.48
N LYS A 3 -21.58 -23.29 -20.68
CA LYS A 3 -20.15 -23.05 -20.96
C LYS A 3 -19.76 -21.55 -20.91
N LEU A 4 -20.70 -20.65 -21.18
CA LEU A 4 -20.48 -19.21 -21.10
C LEU A 4 -20.49 -18.75 -19.63
N LEU A 5 -21.44 -19.23 -18.84
CA LEU A 5 -21.51 -18.97 -17.40
C LEU A 5 -20.24 -19.45 -16.68
N ALA A 6 -19.75 -20.64 -17.01
CA ALA A 6 -18.51 -21.17 -16.44
C ALA A 6 -17.27 -20.32 -16.77
N ARG A 7 -17.19 -19.75 -17.98
CA ARG A 7 -16.09 -18.85 -18.38
C ARG A 7 -16.13 -17.52 -17.65
N ILE A 8 -17.32 -16.95 -17.46
CA ILE A 8 -17.50 -15.71 -16.69
C ILE A 8 -17.14 -15.95 -15.22
N ALA A 9 -17.59 -17.06 -14.63
CA ALA A 9 -17.24 -17.43 -13.27
C ALA A 9 -15.73 -17.61 -13.08
N LEU A 10 -15.04 -18.26 -14.03
CA LEU A 10 -13.58 -18.40 -14.00
C LEU A 10 -12.86 -17.05 -14.13
N ALA A 11 -13.31 -16.18 -15.04
CA ALA A 11 -12.74 -14.85 -15.21
C ALA A 11 -12.90 -13.99 -13.94
N LEU A 12 -14.08 -14.03 -13.31
CA LEU A 12 -14.33 -13.35 -12.04
C LEU A 12 -13.46 -13.92 -10.91
N ALA A 13 -13.33 -15.25 -10.81
CA ALA A 13 -12.49 -15.89 -9.80
C ALA A 13 -11.02 -15.47 -9.88
N VAL A 14 -10.51 -15.21 -11.09
CA VAL A 14 -9.13 -14.72 -11.31
C VAL A 14 -9.00 -13.22 -11.07
N ALA A 15 -10.02 -12.42 -11.41
CA ALA A 15 -9.95 -10.95 -11.32
C ALA A 15 -10.21 -10.38 -9.92
N LEU A 16 -11.06 -11.03 -9.11
CA LEU A 16 -11.45 -10.54 -7.79
C LEU A 16 -10.29 -10.38 -6.77
N PRO A 17 -9.29 -11.30 -6.69
CA PRO A 17 -8.19 -11.16 -5.72
C PRO A 17 -7.34 -9.91 -5.94
N ALA A 18 -7.20 -9.42 -7.17
CA ALA A 18 -6.41 -8.24 -7.48
C ALA A 18 -6.97 -6.96 -6.83
N LEU A 19 -8.29 -6.88 -6.63
CA LEU A 19 -8.95 -5.76 -5.95
C LEU A 19 -8.73 -5.77 -4.43
N ALA A 20 -8.42 -6.93 -3.85
CA ALA A 20 -8.18 -7.09 -2.41
C ALA A 20 -6.72 -6.82 -2.00
N LEU A 21 -5.79 -6.79 -2.97
CA LEU A 21 -4.35 -6.58 -2.74
C LEU A 21 -3.91 -5.12 -2.83
N ALA A 22 -4.84 -4.18 -3.05
CA ALA A 22 -4.54 -2.76 -3.01
C ALA A 22 -4.29 -2.34 -1.55
N GLY A 23 -3.01 -2.25 -1.16
CA GLY A 23 -2.60 -1.74 0.15
C GLY A 23 -3.20 -0.35 0.41
N THR A 24 -3.62 -0.10 1.66
CA THR A 24 -4.13 1.21 2.05
C THR A 24 -3.03 2.26 1.93
N PRO A 25 -3.25 3.39 1.24
CA PRO A 25 -2.26 4.45 1.16
C PRO A 25 -1.87 4.93 2.56
N VAL A 26 -0.57 4.97 2.86
CA VAL A 26 -0.04 5.49 4.13
C VAL A 26 0.58 6.86 3.90
N ASN A 27 0.24 7.82 4.77
CA ASN A 27 0.86 9.14 4.75
C ASN A 27 2.15 9.12 5.58
N ILE A 28 3.31 9.02 4.92
CA ILE A 28 4.63 8.97 5.57
C ILE A 28 4.95 10.22 6.41
N ASN A 29 4.29 11.35 6.14
CA ASN A 29 4.47 12.58 6.90
C ASN A 29 3.68 12.58 8.21
N LYS A 30 2.71 11.68 8.39
CA LYS A 30 1.85 11.65 9.58
C LYS A 30 1.90 10.34 10.34
N ALA A 31 2.07 9.23 9.63
CA ALA A 31 2.12 7.91 10.24
C ALA A 31 3.34 7.75 11.16
N ASP A 32 3.17 6.92 12.18
CA ASP A 32 4.28 6.43 12.99
C ASP A 32 5.05 5.31 12.27
N ALA A 33 6.23 4.95 12.79
CA ALA A 33 7.11 3.98 12.16
C ALA A 33 6.47 2.58 12.05
N ALA A 34 5.71 2.15 13.07
CA ALA A 34 5.03 0.86 13.04
C ALA A 34 3.98 0.79 11.93
N THR A 35 3.22 1.87 11.73
CA THR A 35 2.22 1.98 10.67
C THR A 35 2.89 2.00 9.29
N ILE A 36 4.01 2.70 9.13
CA ILE A 36 4.79 2.73 7.89
C ILE A 36 5.32 1.33 7.55
N ALA A 37 5.93 0.65 8.53
CA ALA A 37 6.52 -0.68 8.31
C ALA A 37 5.47 -1.74 7.96
N LYS A 38 4.26 -1.61 8.52
CA LYS A 38 3.14 -2.48 8.18
C LYS A 38 2.56 -2.22 6.79
N SER A 39 2.57 -0.97 6.35
CA SER A 39 1.83 -0.54 5.15
C SER A 39 2.66 -0.55 3.87
N LEU A 40 3.99 -0.49 3.97
CA LEU A 40 4.89 -0.41 2.82
C LEU A 40 5.68 -1.71 2.62
N ASP A 41 5.49 -2.33 1.46
CA ASP A 41 6.25 -3.51 1.06
C ASP A 41 7.76 -3.21 1.03
N GLY A 42 8.56 -4.08 1.67
CA GLY A 42 10.03 -3.96 1.70
C GLY A 42 10.58 -2.89 2.67
N ILE A 43 9.70 -2.23 3.44
CA ILE A 43 10.07 -1.29 4.50
C ILE A 43 9.84 -1.97 5.86
N GLY A 44 10.89 -2.58 6.41
CA GLY A 44 10.85 -3.07 7.79
C GLY A 44 10.99 -1.95 8.82
N GLN A 45 10.82 -2.28 10.10
CA GLN A 45 10.83 -1.32 11.22
C GLN A 45 12.04 -0.37 11.18
N SER A 46 13.26 -0.90 11.00
CA SER A 46 14.48 -0.09 10.97
C SER A 46 14.48 1.00 9.88
N LYS A 47 13.92 0.71 8.69
CA LYS A 47 13.77 1.72 7.62
C LYS A 47 12.66 2.72 7.95
N ALA A 48 11.57 2.26 8.56
CA ALA A 48 10.48 3.13 8.98
C ALA A 48 10.93 4.12 10.07
N ASP A 49 11.74 3.68 11.02
CA ASP A 49 12.34 4.55 12.05
C ASP A 49 13.25 5.61 11.41
N ALA A 50 14.06 5.22 10.41
CA ALA A 50 14.89 6.17 9.68
C ALA A 50 14.06 7.23 8.92
N ILE A 51 12.90 6.86 8.37
CA ILE A 51 11.99 7.82 7.71
C ILE A 51 11.45 8.84 8.72
N VAL A 52 11.03 8.38 9.90
CA VAL A 52 10.54 9.28 10.96
C VAL A 52 11.65 10.20 11.44
N ALA A 53 12.84 9.67 11.72
CA ALA A 53 14.00 10.47 12.14
C ALA A 53 14.41 11.50 11.07
N TRP A 54 14.37 11.12 9.79
CA TRP A 54 14.63 12.04 8.70
C TRP A 54 13.60 13.18 8.66
N ARG A 55 12.31 12.87 8.78
CA ARG A 55 11.23 13.87 8.79
C ARG A 55 11.33 14.82 9.97
N ASP A 56 11.68 14.30 11.14
CA ASP A 56 11.81 15.11 12.36
C ASP A 56 12.98 16.11 12.26
N THR A 57 14.01 15.79 11.46
CA THR A 57 15.20 16.63 11.26
C THR A 57 15.12 17.53 10.02
N ASN A 58 14.41 17.11 8.97
CA ASN A 58 14.38 17.79 7.67
C ASN A 58 13.03 18.46 7.36
N GLY A 59 12.00 18.22 8.18
CA GLY A 59 10.64 18.64 7.91
C GLY A 59 9.87 17.65 7.00
N PHE A 60 8.62 18.00 6.70
CA PHE A 60 7.76 17.14 5.88
C PHE A 60 8.19 17.13 4.42
N HIS A 61 8.20 15.94 3.83
CA HIS A 61 8.32 15.83 2.39
C HIS A 61 7.00 16.29 1.77
N MET A 62 6.98 17.49 1.19
CA MET A 62 5.83 17.99 0.44
C MET A 62 5.66 17.11 -0.81
N PRO A 63 4.59 16.29 -0.93
CA PRO A 63 4.29 15.70 -2.23
C PRO A 63 3.91 16.86 -3.15
N TYR A 64 4.65 17.06 -4.23
CA TYR A 64 4.29 18.04 -5.26
C TYR A 64 2.85 17.74 -5.72
N ILE A 65 1.93 18.68 -5.48
CA ILE A 65 0.59 18.72 -6.07
C ILE A 65 0.50 19.95 -6.97
N SER A 66 1.04 19.77 -8.18
CA SER A 66 0.59 20.26 -9.50
C SER A 66 1.78 20.27 -10.45
#